data_AF-A0A814CD09-F1
#
_entry.id   AF-A0A814CD09-F1
#
_cell.length_a   1.000
_cell.length_b   1.000
_cell.length_c   1.000
_cell.angle_alpha   90.00
_cell.angle_beta   90.00
_cell.angle_gamma   90.00
#
_symmetry.space_group_name_H-M   'P 1'
#
loop_
_entity.id
_entity.type
_entity.pdbx_description
1 polymer ?
#
loop_
_entity_poly.entity_id
_entity_poly.type
_entity_poly.pdbx_seq_one_letter_code
_entity_poly.pdbx_strand_id
1 'polypeptide(L)'
;MSVSTINIQIDDNEQPTYTNFRKCPYTFDQDTTLSSLRKFNTRSCLITIFLLLAVVTLLALAGLIVAIYALTVNFNNHGIVFVTAATSSTTTVNTSVTTSPVQCSSTPITTFTYATDTPSQCSNYTLNTDKTRNLAYTSSITSCDNTSPFSNNTSVWIRFQDPAGTLIANSVVPPNSCGTVASGWFAGQYPTAFFSTATSIVCYYYSTNTCSDCNLISITNCKTFYVFLLPQPDSCNYRYCTV
;
A
#
# COMPACT_ATOMS: atom_id res chain seq x y z
N MET A 1 1.89 65.05 -12.19
CA MET A 1 3.27 64.90 -11.71
C MET A 1 3.23 64.35 -10.30
N SER A 2 3.59 63.08 -10.14
CA SER A 2 4.14 62.49 -8.89
C SER A 2 4.18 60.97 -9.09
N VAL A 3 5.28 60.51 -9.69
CA VAL A 3 5.64 59.09 -9.75
C VAL A 3 6.35 58.79 -8.41
N SER A 4 5.82 57.85 -7.63
CA SER A 4 6.45 57.40 -6.40
C SER A 4 7.49 56.33 -6.73
N THR A 5 8.77 56.69 -6.62
CA THR A 5 9.91 55.80 -6.83
C THR A 5 10.13 54.97 -5.58
N ILE A 6 10.14 53.64 -5.72
CA ILE A 6 10.59 52.70 -4.69
C ILE A 6 12.12 52.61 -4.78
N ASN A 7 12.80 53.13 -3.75
CA ASN A 7 14.24 52.94 -3.57
C ASN A 7 14.49 51.60 -2.88
N ILE A 8 15.15 50.67 -3.58
CA ILE A 8 15.71 49.46 -2.97
C ILE A 8 17.20 49.75 -2.73
N GLN A 9 17.58 49.91 -1.47
CA GLN A 9 18.99 49.89 -1.04
C GLN A 9 19.44 48.43 -1.02
N ILE A 10 20.45 48.10 -1.82
CA ILE A 10 21.19 46.85 -1.73
C ILE A 10 22.36 47.13 -0.79
N ASP A 11 22.38 46.43 0.34
CA ASP A 11 23.44 46.49 1.35
C ASP A 11 24.57 45.53 0.91
N ASP A 12 25.65 46.08 0.35
CA ASP A 12 26.82 45.33 -0.15
C ASP A 12 27.79 44.98 0.99
N ASN A 13 27.31 44.32 2.05
CA ASN A 13 28.19 43.91 3.15
C ASN A 13 27.75 42.63 3.87
N GLU A 14 27.73 41.52 3.14
CA GLU A 14 27.89 40.21 3.77
C GLU A 14 28.72 39.26 2.88
N GLN A 15 29.98 39.07 3.27
CA GLN A 15 30.89 38.09 2.67
C GLN A 15 30.50 36.68 3.12
N PRO A 16 30.15 35.74 2.21
CA PRO A 16 30.04 34.34 2.58
C PRO A 16 31.44 33.72 2.66
N THR A 17 31.87 33.39 3.88
CA THR A 17 33.08 32.61 4.15
C THR A 17 32.93 31.19 3.60
N TYR A 18 33.39 30.97 2.37
CA TYR A 18 33.57 29.64 1.78
C TYR A 18 34.93 29.07 2.20
N THR A 19 34.95 28.23 3.23
CA THR A 19 36.12 27.43 3.61
C THR A 19 35.76 25.95 3.64
N ASN A 20 36.57 25.16 2.91
CA ASN A 20 36.67 23.69 2.83
C ASN A 20 36.06 22.98 1.61
N PHE A 21 36.61 23.26 0.41
CA PHE A 21 36.70 22.25 -0.63
C PHE A 21 37.96 21.40 -0.40
N ARG A 22 37.77 20.14 -0.03
CA ARG A 22 38.84 19.13 -0.05
C ARG A 22 39.30 18.96 -1.51
N LYS A 23 40.55 19.33 -1.78
CA LYS A 23 41.25 18.94 -3.01
C LYS A 23 41.46 17.42 -2.98
N CYS A 24 40.92 16.71 -3.97
CA CYS A 24 41.40 15.37 -4.30
C CYS A 24 42.77 15.51 -5.00
N PRO A 25 43.82 14.77 -4.59
CA PRO A 25 45.07 14.73 -5.33
C PRO A 25 44.92 13.72 -6.47
N TYR A 26 44.70 14.20 -7.69
CA TYR A 26 45.01 13.44 -8.89
C TYR A 26 46.07 14.21 -9.66
N THR A 27 47.33 13.85 -9.41
CA THR A 27 48.44 14.17 -10.30
C THR A 27 48.37 13.21 -11.48
N PHE A 28 48.09 13.76 -12.66
CA PHE A 28 48.19 13.06 -13.94
C PHE A 28 49.68 13.01 -14.31
N ASP A 29 50.29 11.86 -14.07
CA ASP A 29 51.68 11.59 -14.44
C ASP A 29 51.69 11.07 -15.89
N GLN A 30 52.18 11.90 -16.80
CA GLN A 30 52.42 11.55 -18.19
C GLN A 30 53.89 11.14 -18.29
N ASP A 31 54.14 9.83 -18.31
CA ASP A 31 55.28 9.14 -18.94
C ASP A 31 55.78 7.94 -18.12
N THR A 32 55.15 6.78 -18.36
CA THR A 32 55.83 5.49 -18.18
C THR A 32 55.61 4.62 -19.41
N THR A 33 56.56 4.73 -20.34
CA THR A 33 57.10 3.64 -21.17
C THR A 33 56.08 2.73 -21.88
N LEU A 34 55.68 3.18 -23.07
CA LEU A 34 55.00 2.43 -24.12
C LEU A 34 55.92 1.35 -24.74
N SER A 35 56.29 0.31 -23.98
CA SER A 35 57.05 -0.83 -24.51
C SER A 35 56.64 -2.19 -23.96
N SER A 36 55.40 -2.31 -23.45
CA SER A 36 54.78 -3.60 -23.12
C SER A 36 53.33 -3.71 -23.58
N LEU A 37 52.98 -3.01 -24.68
CA LEU A 37 51.81 -3.39 -25.48
C LEU A 37 52.15 -4.70 -26.18
N ARG A 38 52.00 -5.78 -25.41
CA ARG A 38 51.93 -7.17 -25.86
C ARG A 38 51.08 -7.13 -27.11
N LYS A 39 51.69 -7.49 -28.24
CA LYS A 39 51.09 -7.54 -29.58
C LYS A 39 49.89 -8.49 -29.52
N PHE A 40 48.75 -7.99 -29.03
CA PHE A 40 47.52 -8.75 -28.93
C PHE A 40 47.03 -8.91 -30.36
N ASN A 41 47.35 -10.07 -30.91
CA ASN A 41 46.90 -10.53 -32.20
C ASN A 41 45.42 -10.17 -32.33
N THR A 42 45.04 -9.34 -33.30
CA THR A 42 43.67 -8.85 -33.49
C THR A 42 42.67 -10.01 -33.57
N ARG A 43 43.13 -11.19 -33.99
CA ARG A 43 42.38 -12.45 -33.96
C ARG A 43 42.02 -12.91 -32.53
N SER A 44 42.93 -12.73 -31.56
CA SER A 44 42.70 -13.08 -30.15
C SER A 44 41.66 -12.17 -29.49
N CYS A 45 41.66 -10.88 -29.82
CA CYS A 45 40.67 -9.92 -29.28
C CYS A 45 39.27 -10.20 -29.84
N LEU A 46 39.18 -10.47 -31.15
CA LEU A 46 37.93 -10.88 -31.79
C LEU A 46 37.39 -12.17 -31.17
N ILE A 47 38.23 -13.20 -30.96
CA ILE A 47 37.82 -14.45 -30.31
C ILE A 47 37.29 -14.18 -28.90
N THR A 48 37.95 -13.34 -28.10
CA THR A 48 37.46 -13.00 -26.75
C THR A 48 36.13 -12.24 -26.77
N ILE A 49 35.93 -11.34 -27.74
CA ILE A 49 34.67 -10.61 -27.91
C ILE A 49 33.55 -11.56 -28.34
N PHE A 50 33.82 -12.46 -29.29
CA PHE A 50 32.85 -13.48 -29.71
C PHE A 50 32.47 -14.41 -28.56
N LEU A 51 33.43 -14.84 -27.74
CA LEU A 51 33.15 -15.67 -26.56
C LEU A 51 32.32 -14.92 -25.52
N LEU A 52 32.62 -13.64 -25.26
CA LEU A 52 31.84 -12.81 -24.35
C LEU A 52 30.40 -12.60 -24.85
N LEU A 53 30.22 -12.29 -26.13
CA LEU A 53 28.91 -12.14 -26.74
C LEU A 53 28.12 -13.46 -26.70
N ALA A 54 28.77 -14.60 -26.98
CA ALA A 54 28.14 -15.91 -26.87
C ALA A 54 27.66 -16.19 -25.43
N VAL A 55 28.48 -15.90 -24.42
CA VAL A 55 28.10 -16.05 -23.00
C VAL A 55 26.92 -15.14 -22.64
N VAL A 56 26.93 -13.88 -23.07
CA VAL A 56 25.81 -12.95 -22.81
C VAL A 56 24.52 -13.44 -23.47
N THR A 57 24.59 -13.94 -24.71
CA THR A 57 23.42 -14.50 -25.39
C THR A 57 22.88 -15.77 -24.72
N LEU A 58 23.77 -16.63 -24.20
CA LEU A 58 23.38 -17.83 -23.46
C LEU A 58 22.69 -17.49 -22.13
N LEU A 59 23.19 -16.48 -21.40
CA LEU A 59 22.56 -16.02 -20.16
C LEU A 59 21.18 -15.39 -20.43
N ALA A 60 21.05 -14.58 -21.49
CA ALA A 60 19.77 -14.02 -21.90
C ALA A 60 18.76 -15.10 -22.31
N LEU A 61 19.20 -16.11 -23.06
CA LEU A 61 18.36 -17.25 -23.46
C LEU A 61 17.92 -18.08 -22.25
N ALA A 62 18.82 -18.33 -21.29
CA ALA A 62 18.48 -19.01 -20.03
C ALA A 62 17.44 -18.22 -19.22
N GLY A 63 17.59 -16.89 -19.12
CA GLY A 63 16.61 -16.02 -18.48
C GLY A 63 15.24 -16.05 -19.15
N LEU A 64 15.21 -16.05 -20.49
CA LEU A 64 13.96 -16.18 -21.25
C LEU A 64 13.29 -17.54 -21.01
N ILE A 65 14.06 -18.63 -20.98
CA ILE A 65 13.56 -19.97 -20.69
C ILE A 65 12.94 -20.03 -19.28
N VAL A 66 13.61 -19.47 -18.26
CA VAL A 66 13.08 -19.41 -16.89
C VAL A 66 11.78 -18.59 -16.82
N ALA A 67 11.70 -17.46 -17.53
CA ALA A 67 10.47 -16.67 -17.59
C ALA A 67 9.32 -17.42 -18.28
N ILE A 68 9.60 -18.16 -19.36
CA ILE A 68 8.60 -19.01 -20.04
C ILE A 68 8.14 -20.14 -19.10
N TYR A 69 9.05 -20.79 -18.37
CA TYR A 69 8.67 -21.79 -17.36
C TYR A 69 7.85 -21.17 -16.22
N ALA A 70 8.18 -19.97 -15.73
CA ALA A 70 7.39 -19.29 -14.71
C ALA A 70 5.98 -18.96 -15.21
N LEU A 71 5.83 -18.56 -16.48
CA LEU A 71 4.53 -18.35 -17.11
C LEU A 71 3.74 -19.67 -17.22
N THR A 72 4.36 -20.77 -17.66
CA THR A 72 3.66 -22.06 -17.80
C THR A 72 3.27 -22.68 -16.45
N VAL A 73 4.06 -22.50 -15.39
CA VAL A 73 3.70 -22.92 -14.03
C VAL A 73 2.56 -22.05 -13.47
N ASN A 74 2.51 -20.76 -13.80
CA ASN A 74 1.42 -19.86 -13.39
C ASN A 74 0.09 -20.20 -14.11
N PHE A 75 0.14 -20.68 -15.35
CA PHE A 75 -1.05 -21.18 -16.06
C PHE A 75 -1.56 -22.53 -15.54
N ASN A 76 -0.71 -23.36 -14.93
CA ASN A 76 -1.14 -24.64 -14.37
C ASN A 76 -1.66 -24.55 -12.92
N ASN A 77 -1.48 -23.40 -12.25
CA ASN A 77 -1.98 -23.18 -10.89
C ASN A 77 -3.30 -22.39 -10.82
N HIS A 78 -3.81 -21.91 -11.96
CA HIS A 78 -5.20 -21.46 -12.09
C HIS A 78 -5.98 -22.54 -12.82
N GLY A 79 -6.68 -23.40 -12.07
CA GLY A 79 -7.62 -24.36 -12.61
C GLY A 79 -8.68 -23.65 -13.46
N ILE A 80 -8.50 -23.65 -14.77
CA ILE A 80 -9.48 -23.11 -15.72
C ILE A 80 -10.64 -24.11 -15.79
N VAL A 81 -11.70 -23.83 -15.03
CA VAL A 81 -13.00 -24.48 -15.17
C VAL A 81 -13.64 -23.96 -16.45
N PHE A 82 -13.70 -24.78 -17.50
CA PHE A 82 -14.51 -24.49 -18.68
C PHE A 82 -15.99 -24.59 -18.30
N VAL A 83 -16.64 -23.43 -18.07
CA VAL A 83 -18.10 -23.36 -17.94
C VAL A 83 -18.69 -23.39 -19.34
N THR A 84 -19.07 -24.58 -19.82
CA THR A 84 -20.01 -24.69 -20.93
C THR A 84 -21.34 -24.10 -20.51
N ALA A 85 -21.91 -23.24 -21.35
CA ALA A 85 -23.23 -22.66 -21.16
C ALA A 85 -24.28 -23.77 -20.99
N ALA A 86 -24.69 -24.00 -19.75
CA ALA A 86 -25.83 -24.82 -19.40
C ALA A 86 -26.61 -24.06 -18.32
N THR A 87 -27.83 -23.70 -18.69
CA THR A 87 -29.03 -23.46 -17.86
C THR A 87 -28.83 -23.22 -16.37
N SER A 88 -29.29 -22.03 -15.94
CA SER A 88 -29.44 -21.56 -14.57
C SER A 88 -29.85 -22.68 -13.61
N SER A 89 -28.88 -23.16 -12.84
CA SER A 89 -29.09 -24.00 -11.67
C SER A 89 -28.20 -23.46 -10.57
N THR A 90 -28.82 -22.80 -9.59
CA THR A 90 -28.23 -22.36 -8.34
C THR A 90 -27.57 -23.55 -7.65
N THR A 91 -26.26 -23.67 -7.85
CA THR A 91 -25.40 -24.60 -7.13
C THR A 91 -24.78 -23.81 -5.97
N THR A 92 -25.30 -24.06 -4.77
CA THR A 92 -24.65 -23.65 -3.52
C THR A 92 -23.32 -24.39 -3.42
N VAL A 93 -22.23 -23.71 -3.79
CA VAL A 93 -20.87 -24.16 -3.46
C VAL A 93 -20.71 -23.98 -1.95
N ASN A 94 -21.00 -25.03 -1.19
CA ASN A 94 -20.61 -25.12 0.21
C ASN A 94 -19.09 -25.40 0.26
N THR A 95 -18.29 -24.36 0.02
CA THR A 95 -16.91 -24.34 0.49
C THR A 95 -16.95 -24.27 2.01
N SER A 96 -16.66 -25.38 2.66
CA SER A 96 -16.30 -25.44 4.06
C SER A 96 -15.02 -24.63 4.28
N VAL A 97 -15.20 -23.34 4.57
CA VAL A 97 -14.14 -22.46 5.05
C VAL A 97 -13.61 -23.09 6.34
N THR A 98 -12.40 -23.64 6.26
CA THR A 98 -11.66 -24.06 7.45
C THR A 98 -11.33 -22.76 8.18
N THR A 99 -12.09 -22.44 9.22
CA THR A 99 -11.93 -21.22 10.02
C THR A 99 -10.65 -21.32 10.84
N SER A 100 -9.51 -21.05 10.19
CA SER A 100 -8.29 -20.71 10.91
C SER A 100 -8.53 -19.37 11.62
N PRO A 101 -8.20 -19.23 12.92
CA PRO A 101 -8.42 -17.99 13.65
C PRO A 101 -7.68 -16.85 12.96
N VAL A 102 -8.36 -15.71 12.75
CA VAL A 102 -7.77 -14.50 12.15
C VAL A 102 -6.50 -14.15 12.91
N GLN A 103 -5.34 -14.27 12.25
CA GLN A 103 -4.06 -13.95 12.87
C GLN A 103 -3.71 -12.49 12.57
N CYS A 104 -3.47 -11.71 13.63
CA CYS A 104 -2.98 -10.35 13.53
C CYS A 104 -1.48 -10.40 13.19
N SER A 105 -1.17 -10.47 11.90
CA SER A 105 0.19 -10.46 11.36
C SER A 105 0.56 -9.07 10.87
N SER A 106 1.86 -8.73 10.95
CA SER A 106 2.41 -7.47 10.46
C SER A 106 2.35 -7.30 8.94
N THR A 107 2.10 -8.37 8.19
CA THR A 107 1.87 -8.33 6.73
C THR A 107 0.53 -8.99 6.38
N PRO A 108 -0.58 -8.25 6.50
CA PRO A 108 -1.88 -8.77 6.13
C PRO A 108 -2.02 -8.95 4.62
N ILE A 109 -2.64 -10.06 4.23
CA ILE A 109 -3.00 -10.31 2.84
C ILE A 109 -4.28 -9.51 2.57
N THR A 110 -4.27 -8.72 1.49
CA THR A 110 -5.49 -8.09 0.97
C THR A 110 -5.99 -8.92 -0.20
N THR A 111 -7.21 -9.44 -0.11
CA THR A 111 -7.89 -10.11 -1.21
C THR A 111 -8.88 -9.16 -1.86
N PHE A 112 -9.05 -9.26 -3.17
CA PHE A 112 -9.96 -8.41 -3.94
C PHE A 112 -11.00 -9.26 -4.66
N THR A 113 -12.25 -8.82 -4.60
CA THR A 113 -13.36 -9.34 -5.41
C THR A 113 -13.93 -8.22 -6.26
N TYR A 114 -14.44 -8.55 -7.45
CA TYR A 114 -14.92 -7.58 -8.44
C TYR A 114 -16.37 -7.90 -8.80
N ALA A 115 -17.22 -6.89 -8.82
CA ALA A 115 -18.60 -7.01 -9.29
C ALA A 115 -18.78 -6.36 -10.66
N THR A 116 -19.64 -6.95 -11.49
CA THR A 116 -20.04 -6.39 -12.80
C THR A 116 -21.10 -5.30 -12.64
N ASP A 117 -22.01 -5.50 -11.69
CA ASP A 117 -23.09 -4.56 -11.36
C ASP A 117 -22.77 -3.75 -10.11
N THR A 118 -23.57 -2.71 -9.86
CA THR A 118 -23.44 -1.88 -8.66
C THR A 118 -23.76 -2.72 -7.42
N PRO A 119 -22.80 -2.92 -6.49
CA PRO A 119 -23.04 -3.69 -5.28
C PRO A 119 -24.11 -3.03 -4.41
N SER A 120 -24.95 -3.82 -3.74
CA SER A 120 -26.08 -3.29 -2.96
C SER A 120 -25.62 -2.35 -1.84
N GLN A 121 -24.45 -2.57 -1.26
CA GLN A 121 -23.84 -1.72 -0.25
C GLN A 121 -23.48 -0.32 -0.74
N CYS A 122 -23.44 -0.09 -2.06
CA CYS A 122 -23.27 1.25 -2.62
C CYS A 122 -24.56 2.08 -2.63
N SER A 123 -25.70 1.46 -2.34
CA SER A 123 -27.00 2.13 -2.23
C SER A 123 -27.68 1.91 -0.87
N ASN A 124 -27.24 0.92 -0.10
CA ASN A 124 -27.77 0.59 1.22
C ASN A 124 -26.63 0.53 2.25
N TYR A 125 -26.48 1.63 3.00
CA TYR A 125 -25.46 1.80 4.03
C TYR A 125 -25.96 2.74 5.13
N THR A 126 -25.35 2.64 6.30
CA THR A 126 -25.52 3.55 7.43
C THR A 126 -24.47 4.64 7.37
N LEU A 127 -24.88 5.90 7.54
CA LEU A 127 -23.96 7.02 7.61
C LEU A 127 -23.37 7.16 9.02
N ASN A 128 -22.06 7.36 9.12
CA ASN A 128 -21.38 7.67 10.38
C ASN A 128 -20.61 9.00 10.24
N THR A 129 -21.12 10.03 10.91
CA THR A 129 -20.58 11.40 10.91
C THR A 129 -20.00 11.82 12.26
N ASP A 130 -19.68 10.85 13.11
CA ASP A 130 -19.11 11.13 14.43
C ASP A 130 -17.73 11.79 14.30
N LYS A 131 -17.62 13.09 14.59
CA LYS A 131 -16.35 13.83 14.51
C LYS A 131 -15.26 13.27 15.42
N THR A 132 -15.62 12.56 16.48
CA THR A 132 -14.66 12.16 17.52
C THR A 132 -13.74 11.02 17.08
N ARG A 133 -14.10 10.27 16.02
CA ARG A 133 -13.23 9.23 15.40
C ARG A 133 -12.24 9.78 14.38
N ASN A 134 -12.36 11.05 14.00
CA ASN A 134 -11.41 11.65 13.07
C ASN A 134 -10.03 11.77 13.74
N LEU A 135 -8.96 11.52 12.99
CA LEU A 135 -7.59 11.61 13.46
C LEU A 135 -7.24 13.00 14.01
N ALA A 136 -7.87 14.06 13.51
CA ALA A 136 -7.70 15.42 14.01
C ALA A 136 -8.41 15.71 15.35
N TYR A 137 -9.20 14.77 15.88
CA TYR A 137 -9.86 14.93 17.17
C TYR A 137 -8.89 14.69 18.34
N THR A 138 -8.73 15.69 19.20
CA THR A 138 -7.74 15.69 20.29
C THR A 138 -8.33 15.91 21.69
N SER A 139 -9.66 15.95 21.83
CA SER A 139 -10.28 16.45 23.08
C SER A 139 -10.55 15.40 24.16
N SER A 140 -10.80 14.14 23.82
CA SER A 140 -11.14 13.07 24.77
C SER A 140 -10.71 11.70 24.20
N ILE A 141 -10.66 10.67 25.05
CA ILE A 141 -10.38 9.27 24.67
C ILE A 141 -11.46 8.29 25.17
N THR A 142 -12.66 8.80 25.46
CA THR A 142 -13.74 8.05 26.13
C THR A 142 -14.69 7.31 25.17
N SER A 143 -14.41 7.30 23.87
CA SER A 143 -15.27 6.71 22.84
C SER A 143 -14.77 5.34 22.39
N CYS A 144 -15.70 4.49 21.95
CA CYS A 144 -15.41 3.13 21.50
C CYS A 144 -16.45 2.65 20.49
N ASP A 145 -16.11 1.61 19.72
CA ASP A 145 -16.97 1.04 18.67
C ASP A 145 -17.63 -0.30 19.10
N ASN A 146 -17.85 -0.54 20.39
CA ASN A 146 -18.46 -1.77 20.89
C ASN A 146 -20.02 -1.77 20.88
N THR A 147 -20.63 -0.80 20.20
CA THR A 147 -22.09 -0.64 20.07
C THR A 147 -22.47 -0.33 18.62
N SER A 148 -23.78 -0.18 18.36
CA SER A 148 -24.30 0.21 17.03
C SER A 148 -23.59 1.46 16.48
N PRO A 149 -23.22 1.52 15.19
CA PRO A 149 -23.57 0.58 14.11
C PRO A 149 -22.62 -0.62 13.96
N PHE A 150 -21.66 -0.79 14.87
CA PHE A 150 -20.64 -1.83 14.78
C PHE A 150 -20.99 -3.07 15.59
N SER A 151 -22.14 -3.12 16.27
CA SER A 151 -22.45 -4.24 17.17
C SER A 151 -22.59 -5.55 16.42
N ASN A 152 -22.24 -6.66 17.06
CA ASN A 152 -22.32 -8.00 16.48
C ASN A 152 -23.75 -8.43 16.07
N ASN A 153 -24.77 -7.79 16.65
CA ASN A 153 -26.18 -7.98 16.31
C ASN A 153 -26.59 -7.27 15.01
N THR A 154 -25.70 -6.43 14.45
CA THR A 154 -25.93 -5.67 13.22
C THR A 154 -24.82 -5.95 12.22
N SER A 155 -25.17 -6.50 11.06
CA SER A 155 -24.26 -6.59 9.91
C SER A 155 -24.68 -5.55 8.89
N VAL A 156 -24.14 -4.34 9.04
CA VAL A 156 -24.47 -3.19 8.18
C VAL A 156 -23.21 -2.63 7.53
N TRP A 157 -23.36 -2.15 6.30
CA TRP A 157 -22.32 -1.39 5.63
C TRP A 157 -22.34 0.05 6.14
N ILE A 158 -21.17 0.60 6.42
CA ILE A 158 -21.00 1.93 6.99
C ILE A 158 -20.32 2.82 5.97
N ARG A 159 -20.82 4.04 5.78
CA ARG A 159 -20.14 5.10 5.05
C ARG A 159 -19.70 6.17 6.05
N PHE A 160 -18.41 6.44 6.11
CA PHE A 160 -17.90 7.60 6.83
C PHE A 160 -18.09 8.87 6.00
N GLN A 161 -18.46 9.95 6.66
CA GLN A 161 -18.59 11.27 6.04
C GLN A 161 -18.21 12.35 7.04
N ASP A 162 -17.74 13.48 6.54
CA ASP A 162 -17.46 14.67 7.34
C ASP A 162 -18.60 14.99 8.31
N PRO A 163 -18.27 15.34 9.57
CA PRO A 163 -16.94 15.63 10.11
C PRO A 163 -16.12 14.41 10.59
N ALA A 164 -16.57 13.18 10.38
CA ALA A 164 -15.80 12.01 10.79
C ALA A 164 -14.52 11.82 9.96
N GLY A 165 -14.46 12.38 8.75
CA GLY A 165 -13.56 11.92 7.68
C GLY A 165 -14.30 10.94 6.77
N THR A 166 -13.59 10.37 5.81
CA THR A 166 -14.18 9.54 4.73
C THR A 166 -13.56 8.17 4.60
N LEU A 167 -12.36 7.98 5.17
CA LEU A 167 -11.61 6.73 5.11
C LEU A 167 -11.21 6.29 6.52
N ILE A 168 -10.98 4.98 6.71
CA ILE A 168 -10.19 4.51 7.86
C ILE A 168 -8.71 4.82 7.58
N ALA A 169 -7.98 5.31 8.58
CA ALA A 169 -6.54 5.58 8.45
C ALA A 169 -5.80 4.35 7.91
N ASN A 170 -5.02 4.50 6.84
CA ASN A 170 -4.31 3.39 6.16
C ASN A 170 -2.85 3.26 6.61
N SER A 171 -2.49 3.91 7.71
CA SER A 171 -1.18 3.89 8.33
C SER A 171 -1.34 3.79 9.83
N VAL A 172 -0.31 3.31 10.53
CA VAL A 172 -0.30 3.18 11.98
C VAL A 172 -0.73 4.49 12.64
N VAL A 173 -1.73 4.41 13.51
CA VAL A 173 -2.21 5.54 14.33
C VAL A 173 -1.79 5.30 15.78
N PRO A 174 -1.07 6.23 16.44
CA PRO A 174 -0.67 6.08 17.83
C PRO A 174 -1.85 5.88 18.80
N PRO A 175 -1.63 5.23 19.96
CA PRO A 175 -2.64 5.13 21.02
C PRO A 175 -3.14 6.52 21.44
N ASN A 176 -4.32 6.59 22.05
CA ASN A 176 -4.96 7.82 22.51
C ASN A 176 -5.32 8.82 21.40
N SER A 177 -5.50 8.33 20.18
CA SER A 177 -6.00 9.12 19.03
C SER A 177 -7.47 8.78 18.74
N CYS A 178 -8.13 9.61 17.93
CA CYS A 178 -9.44 9.27 17.34
C CYS A 178 -10.52 8.99 18.40
N GLY A 179 -10.41 9.65 19.55
CA GLY A 179 -11.39 9.55 20.60
C GLY A 179 -11.30 8.28 21.45
N THR A 180 -10.24 7.49 21.34
CA THR A 180 -10.15 6.18 22.00
C THR A 180 -8.74 5.87 22.53
N VAL A 181 -8.62 4.84 23.37
CA VAL A 181 -7.33 4.36 23.88
C VAL A 181 -6.55 3.60 22.81
N ALA A 182 -7.19 2.67 22.10
CA ALA A 182 -6.59 1.79 21.12
C ALA A 182 -7.06 2.16 19.69
N SER A 183 -6.20 2.84 18.96
CA SER A 183 -6.53 3.38 17.63
C SER A 183 -6.42 2.30 16.56
N GLY A 184 -7.53 2.07 15.86
CA GLY A 184 -7.63 1.13 14.75
C GLY A 184 -7.19 1.77 13.44
N TRP A 185 -6.30 1.10 12.71
CA TRP A 185 -5.83 1.49 11.38
C TRP A 185 -5.96 0.32 10.40
N PHE A 186 -6.32 0.63 9.15
CA PHE A 186 -6.45 -0.35 8.09
C PHE A 186 -5.07 -0.80 7.61
N ALA A 187 -4.75 -2.05 7.89
CA ALA A 187 -3.53 -2.70 7.45
C ALA A 187 -3.85 -3.48 6.17
N GLY A 188 -3.85 -2.78 5.04
CA GLY A 188 -4.20 -3.36 3.75
C GLY A 188 -4.18 -2.33 2.64
N GLN A 189 -4.70 -2.72 1.48
CA GLN A 189 -4.80 -1.85 0.32
C GLN A 189 -6.26 -1.54 0.00
N TYR A 190 -6.56 -0.25 -0.21
CA TYR A 190 -7.89 0.17 -0.61
C TYR A 190 -8.20 -0.33 -2.03
N PRO A 191 -9.45 -0.77 -2.30
CA PRO A 191 -9.86 -1.12 -3.66
C PRO A 191 -9.85 0.11 -4.56
N THR A 192 -9.13 0.04 -5.67
CA THR A 192 -9.03 1.14 -6.65
C THR A 192 -10.02 0.99 -7.80
N ALA A 193 -10.35 -0.24 -8.19
CA ALA A 193 -11.35 -0.51 -9.22
C ALA A 193 -12.76 -0.24 -8.70
N PHE A 194 -13.61 0.32 -9.54
CA PHE A 194 -15.02 0.52 -9.20
C PHE A 194 -15.70 -0.82 -8.91
N PHE A 195 -16.55 -0.81 -7.89
CA PHE A 195 -17.31 -1.98 -7.47
C PHE A 195 -16.44 -3.19 -7.09
N SER A 196 -15.18 -2.93 -6.74
CA SER A 196 -14.32 -3.93 -6.13
C SER A 196 -14.40 -3.85 -4.60
N THR A 197 -14.34 -5.02 -3.97
CA THR A 197 -14.30 -5.17 -2.51
C THR A 197 -12.96 -5.73 -2.11
N ALA A 198 -12.28 -5.05 -1.19
CA ALA A 198 -11.08 -5.54 -0.53
C ALA A 198 -11.45 -6.17 0.82
N THR A 199 -10.90 -7.35 1.12
CA THR A 199 -10.96 -7.95 2.46
C THR A 199 -9.56 -8.00 3.04
N SER A 200 -9.40 -7.42 4.23
CA SER A 200 -8.15 -7.42 4.99
C SER A 200 -8.43 -7.05 6.44
N ILE A 201 -7.43 -6.63 7.22
CA ILE A 201 -7.61 -6.37 8.65
C ILE A 201 -7.50 -4.88 9.00
N VAL A 202 -8.21 -4.50 10.07
CA VAL A 202 -7.86 -3.32 10.88
C VAL A 202 -7.05 -3.81 12.06
N CYS A 203 -5.87 -3.23 12.24
CA CYS A 203 -4.99 -3.44 13.38
C CYS A 203 -5.26 -2.39 14.46
N TYR A 204 -5.21 -2.77 15.73
CA TYR A 204 -5.32 -1.86 16.85
C TYR A 204 -3.97 -1.64 17.54
N TYR A 205 -3.64 -0.36 17.75
CA TYR A 205 -2.43 0.03 18.46
C TYR A 205 -2.76 0.63 19.84
N TYR A 206 -2.30 -0.04 20.90
CA TYR A 206 -2.48 0.40 22.30
C TYR A 206 -1.24 0.26 23.20
N SER A 207 -0.21 -0.50 22.78
CA SER A 207 0.97 -0.78 23.62
C SER A 207 2.28 -0.73 22.82
N THR A 208 3.03 -1.83 22.72
CA THR A 208 4.31 -1.90 22.01
C THR A 208 4.16 -2.39 20.58
N ASN A 209 3.28 -3.36 20.34
CA ASN A 209 2.96 -3.87 19.01
C ASN A 209 1.85 -3.01 18.37
N THR A 210 2.08 -2.57 17.14
CA THR A 210 1.15 -1.73 16.36
C THR A 210 -0.06 -2.50 15.83
N CYS A 211 -0.05 -3.82 15.95
CA CYS A 211 -1.15 -4.73 15.58
C CYS A 211 -1.26 -5.85 16.61
N SER A 212 -1.47 -5.48 17.88
CA SER A 212 -1.65 -6.46 18.96
C SER A 212 -2.97 -7.22 18.83
N ASP A 213 -4.02 -6.52 18.40
CA ASP A 213 -5.35 -7.06 18.12
C ASP A 213 -5.81 -6.57 16.75
N CYS A 214 -6.77 -7.27 16.15
CA CYS A 214 -7.24 -6.92 14.83
C CYS A 214 -8.64 -7.46 14.53
N ASN A 215 -9.30 -6.81 13.58
CA ASN A 215 -10.58 -7.22 13.04
C ASN A 215 -10.47 -7.47 11.54
N LEU A 216 -11.05 -8.57 11.05
CA LEU A 216 -11.24 -8.78 9.62
C LEU A 216 -12.37 -7.87 9.13
N ILE A 217 -12.11 -7.10 8.08
CA ILE A 217 -13.05 -6.13 7.52
C ILE A 217 -13.19 -6.29 6.00
N SER A 218 -14.25 -5.74 5.45
CA SER A 218 -14.42 -5.59 4.01
C SER A 218 -14.66 -4.13 3.64
N ILE A 219 -14.06 -3.67 2.55
CA ILE A 219 -14.16 -2.30 2.04
C ILE A 219 -14.60 -2.36 0.59
N THR A 220 -15.66 -1.67 0.20
CA THR A 220 -16.10 -1.59 -1.21
C THR A 220 -15.86 -0.20 -1.76
N ASN A 221 -15.29 -0.10 -2.96
CA ASN A 221 -15.20 1.15 -3.72
C ASN A 221 -16.49 1.40 -4.50
N CYS A 222 -17.30 2.35 -4.06
CA CYS A 222 -18.56 2.74 -4.69
C CYS A 222 -18.41 3.92 -5.66
N LYS A 223 -17.26 3.99 -6.35
CA LYS A 223 -16.83 5.05 -7.29
C LYS A 223 -16.45 6.35 -6.59
N THR A 224 -17.39 6.99 -5.89
CA THR A 224 -17.21 8.33 -5.29
C THR A 224 -16.98 8.29 -3.79
N PHE A 225 -17.18 7.13 -3.15
CA PHE A 225 -16.98 6.93 -1.72
C PHE A 225 -16.68 5.45 -1.45
N TYR A 226 -16.21 5.17 -0.24
CA TYR A 226 -16.04 3.83 0.27
C TYR A 226 -17.12 3.48 1.28
N VAL A 227 -17.48 2.20 1.32
CA VAL A 227 -18.30 1.62 2.38
C VAL A 227 -17.56 0.48 3.04
N PHE A 228 -17.77 0.35 4.35
CA PHE A 228 -17.00 -0.53 5.21
C PHE A 228 -17.95 -1.49 5.93
N LEU A 229 -17.67 -2.78 5.85
CA LEU A 229 -18.28 -3.79 6.70
C LEU A 229 -17.31 -4.05 7.86
N LEU A 230 -17.73 -3.61 9.05
CA LEU A 230 -16.87 -3.53 10.22
C LEU A 230 -17.50 -4.32 11.37
N PRO A 231 -16.83 -5.37 11.89
CA PRO A 231 -17.34 -6.10 13.04
C PRO A 231 -17.17 -5.29 14.33
N GLN A 232 -17.82 -5.74 15.39
CA GLN A 232 -17.65 -5.17 16.72
C GLN A 232 -16.23 -5.46 17.22
N PRO A 233 -15.47 -4.47 17.72
CA PRO A 233 -14.27 -4.74 18.49
C PRO A 233 -14.61 -5.40 19.84
N ASP A 234 -13.71 -6.26 20.32
CA ASP A 234 -13.92 -7.09 21.52
C ASP A 234 -13.93 -6.31 22.85
N SER A 235 -13.55 -5.03 22.85
CA SER A 235 -13.51 -4.18 24.05
C SER A 235 -13.86 -2.72 23.75
N CYS A 236 -14.34 -2.00 24.76
CA CYS A 236 -14.60 -0.56 24.69
C CYS A 236 -13.33 0.32 24.77
N ASN A 237 -12.16 -0.25 24.48
CA ASN A 237 -10.94 0.53 24.30
C ASN A 237 -10.58 0.72 22.83
N TYR A 238 -11.28 0.04 21.91
CA TYR A 238 -10.95 0.01 20.49
C TYR A 238 -11.91 0.86 19.67
N ARG A 239 -11.36 1.47 18.62
CA ARG A 239 -12.14 2.24 17.67
C ARG A 239 -11.51 2.26 16.28
N TYR A 240 -12.33 2.26 15.24
CA TYR A 240 -11.90 2.51 13.87
C TYR A 240 -11.58 4.00 13.71
N CYS A 241 -10.30 4.34 13.54
CA CYS A 241 -9.87 5.72 13.33
C CYS A 241 -10.06 6.15 11.88
N THR A 242 -10.57 7.35 11.67
CA THR A 242 -10.89 7.88 10.34
C THR A 242 -10.09 9.13 9.97
N VAL A 243 -9.90 9.36 8.67
CA VAL A 243 -9.21 10.52 8.07
C VAL A 243 -10.04 11.15 6.96
#